data_AF-A0A7K4KII2-F1
#
_entry.id   AF-A0A7K4KII2-F1
#
_cell.length_a   1.000
_cell.length_b   1.000
_cell.length_c   1.000
_cell.angle_alpha   90.00
_cell.angle_beta   90.00
_cell.angle_gamma   90.00
#
_symmetry.space_group_name_H-M   'P 1'
#
loop_
_entity.id
_entity.type
_entity.pdbx_description
1 polymer ?
#
loop_
_entity_poly.entity_id
_entity_poly.type
_entity_poly.pdbx_seq_one_letter_code
_entity_poly.pdbx_strand_id
1 'polypeptide(L)'
;RSTNSSTHLPADPCQNQGVWTATGCSCQAYLEGDYCQFSSPTIDITPEVGSFVGMTARVTNRLFSEAMGDSSSTAYHGFAHEFERTMDRIYQNVSGYHSTQTLNLRNGSVVVNYRVLLHPPSEADANYSLDHKSRELLETLEAAAQPQDCSHTASRGLGRAERVLERGARRAAVICRRRVPAKFRPFYRSYAIGKGIFCITNCTLNVPGSINCNGG
;
A
#
# COMPACT_ATOMS: atom_id res chain seq x y z
N ARG A 1 -61.80 -11.54 -14.15
CA ARG A 1 -60.97 -10.36 -13.83
C ARG A 1 -59.90 -10.81 -12.84
N SER A 2 -58.77 -11.31 -13.35
CA SER A 2 -57.69 -11.85 -12.50
C SER A 2 -56.84 -10.69 -11.99
N THR A 3 -56.82 -10.48 -10.67
CA THR A 3 -55.92 -9.54 -10.01
C THR A 3 -54.55 -10.19 -9.88
N ASN A 4 -53.62 -9.79 -10.75
CA ASN A 4 -52.22 -10.18 -10.68
C ASN A 4 -51.58 -9.35 -9.54
N SER A 5 -51.42 -9.95 -8.36
CA SER A 5 -50.71 -9.33 -7.24
C SER A 5 -49.22 -9.41 -7.51
N SER A 6 -48.66 -8.36 -8.11
CA SER A 6 -47.21 -8.18 -8.17
C SER A 6 -46.75 -7.80 -6.76
N THR A 7 -46.23 -8.77 -6.01
CA THR A 7 -45.54 -8.53 -4.75
C THR A 7 -44.28 -7.73 -5.03
N HIS A 8 -44.38 -6.41 -4.92
CA HIS A 8 -43.26 -5.50 -4.93
C HIS A 8 -42.35 -5.90 -3.77
N LEU A 9 -41.16 -6.45 -4.07
CA LEU A 9 -40.10 -6.61 -3.08
C LEU A 9 -39.92 -5.25 -2.37
N PRO A 10 -39.78 -5.21 -1.02
CA PRO A 10 -39.53 -3.95 -0.34
C PRO A 10 -38.30 -3.30 -0.99
N ALA A 11 -38.45 -2.03 -1.39
CA ALA A 11 -37.33 -1.28 -1.93
C ALA A 11 -36.17 -1.37 -0.94
N ASP A 12 -35.00 -1.81 -1.42
CA ASP A 12 -33.81 -1.96 -0.59
C ASP A 12 -33.57 -0.64 0.17
N PRO A 13 -33.68 -0.63 1.51
CA PRO A 13 -33.52 0.60 2.29
C PRO A 13 -32.06 1.03 2.37
N CYS A 14 -31.11 0.19 1.95
CA CYS A 14 -29.69 0.47 2.03
C CYS A 14 -29.27 1.49 0.98
N GLN A 15 -28.51 2.48 1.41
CA GLN A 15 -27.91 3.47 0.53
C GLN A 15 -26.53 2.99 0.05
N ASN A 16 -25.99 3.63 -0.98
CA ASN A 16 -24.58 3.54 -1.36
C ASN A 16 -24.08 2.11 -1.61
N GLN A 17 -24.91 1.27 -2.24
CA GLN A 17 -24.57 -0.12 -2.56
C GLN A 17 -24.38 -1.00 -1.32
N GLY A 18 -24.97 -0.59 -0.19
CA GLY A 18 -25.19 -1.48 0.93
C GLY A 18 -26.12 -2.63 0.53
N VAL A 19 -25.98 -3.76 1.21
CA VAL A 19 -26.77 -4.97 0.95
C VAL A 19 -27.62 -5.25 2.18
N TRP A 20 -28.94 -5.34 2.01
CA TRP A 20 -29.84 -5.72 3.10
C TRP A 20 -29.60 -7.17 3.53
N THR A 21 -29.18 -7.39 4.78
CA THR A 21 -28.90 -8.72 5.36
C THR A 21 -29.96 -9.15 6.36
N ALA A 22 -31.25 -9.05 6.02
CA ALA A 22 -32.43 -9.41 6.84
C ALA A 22 -32.59 -8.67 8.20
N THR A 23 -31.50 -8.28 8.85
CA THR A 23 -31.43 -7.60 10.15
C THR A 23 -30.96 -6.15 10.05
N GLY A 24 -30.37 -5.74 8.92
CA GLY A 24 -29.84 -4.40 8.70
C GLY A 24 -29.06 -4.30 7.40
N CYS A 25 -28.42 -3.16 7.16
CA CYS A 25 -27.59 -2.95 5.99
C CYS A 25 -26.13 -3.37 6.22
N SER A 26 -25.60 -4.23 5.36
CA SER A 26 -24.18 -4.50 5.25
C SER A 26 -23.53 -3.46 4.34
N CYS A 27 -22.70 -2.59 4.90
CA CYS A 27 -22.08 -1.49 4.17
C CYS A 27 -20.80 -1.90 3.44
N GLN A 28 -20.57 -1.27 2.28
CA GLN A 28 -19.27 -1.34 1.61
C GLN A 28 -18.18 -0.67 2.46
N ALA A 29 -16.93 -0.91 2.12
CA ALA A 29 -15.80 -0.28 2.80
C ALA A 29 -15.95 1.25 2.87
N TYR A 30 -15.63 1.81 4.04
CA TYR A 30 -15.64 3.25 4.33
C TYR A 30 -17.03 3.92 4.36
N LEU A 31 -18.09 3.11 4.48
CA LEU A 31 -19.44 3.58 4.70
C LEU A 31 -19.95 3.10 6.05
N GLU A 32 -20.78 3.91 6.68
CA GLU A 32 -21.29 3.67 8.03
C GLU A 32 -22.72 4.20 8.21
N GLY A 33 -23.32 3.82 9.34
CA GLY A 33 -24.72 4.07 9.68
C GLY A 33 -25.66 2.91 9.31
N ASP A 34 -26.83 2.88 9.94
CA ASP A 34 -27.82 1.80 9.82
C ASP A 34 -28.29 1.52 8.38
N TYR A 35 -28.19 2.53 7.52
CA TYR A 35 -28.56 2.49 6.11
C TYR A 35 -27.36 2.76 5.19
N CYS A 36 -26.13 2.67 5.70
CA CYS A 36 -24.89 3.02 4.98
C CYS A 36 -24.89 4.47 4.46
N GLN A 37 -25.58 5.38 5.14
CA GLN A 37 -25.85 6.74 4.68
C GLN A 37 -24.64 7.68 4.83
N PHE A 38 -23.70 7.34 5.72
CA PHE A 38 -22.53 8.16 6.04
C PHE A 38 -21.25 7.54 5.47
N SER A 39 -20.24 8.39 5.27
CA SER A 39 -18.90 7.97 4.88
C SER A 39 -17.97 8.10 6.08
N SER A 40 -17.14 7.09 6.33
CA SER A 40 -16.20 7.11 7.44
C SER A 40 -15.26 8.31 7.34
N PRO A 41 -15.13 9.14 8.40
CA PRO A 41 -14.47 10.45 8.31
C PRO A 41 -13.00 10.36 7.91
N THR A 42 -12.37 9.21 8.16
CA THR A 42 -10.97 8.92 7.84
C THR A 42 -10.89 7.60 7.09
N ILE A 43 -10.20 7.61 5.95
CA ILE A 43 -9.93 6.44 5.12
C ILE A 43 -8.43 6.30 4.94
N ASP A 44 -7.91 5.11 5.24
CA ASP A 44 -6.49 4.81 5.08
C ASP A 44 -6.10 4.69 3.60
N ILE A 45 -4.91 5.18 3.24
CA ILE A 45 -4.29 4.91 1.94
C ILE A 45 -3.29 3.78 2.12
N THR A 46 -3.63 2.61 1.60
CA THR A 46 -2.72 1.47 1.70
C THR A 46 -1.50 1.68 0.80
N PRO A 47 -0.32 1.14 1.16
CA PRO A 47 0.92 1.33 0.42
C PRO A 47 0.87 0.82 -1.02
N GLU A 48 0.08 -0.23 -1.27
CA GLU A 48 -0.02 -0.89 -2.58
C GLU A 48 -0.67 0.01 -3.64
N VAL A 49 -1.45 1.01 -3.22
CA VAL A 49 -2.02 2.01 -4.12
C VAL A 49 -1.20 3.29 -4.20
N GLY A 50 -0.14 3.38 -3.40
CA GLY A 50 0.80 4.50 -3.32
C GLY A 50 1.79 4.52 -4.47
N SER A 51 3.00 4.98 -4.18
CA SER A 51 4.10 5.01 -5.14
C SER A 51 4.98 3.77 -4.98
N PHE A 52 5.64 3.33 -6.05
CA PHE A 52 6.59 2.23 -5.98
C PHE A 52 7.74 2.38 -6.97
N VAL A 53 8.86 1.76 -6.62
CA VAL A 53 10.00 1.53 -7.51
C VAL A 53 10.23 0.03 -7.60
N GLY A 54 10.11 -0.53 -8.79
CA GLY A 54 10.45 -1.92 -9.08
C GLY A 54 11.95 -2.07 -9.28
N MET A 55 12.58 -3.00 -8.58
CA MET A 55 14.01 -3.22 -8.58
C MET A 55 14.33 -4.71 -8.72
N THR A 56 15.55 -5.01 -9.14
CA THR A 56 16.14 -6.35 -9.06
C THR A 56 17.30 -6.33 -8.07
N ALA A 57 17.49 -7.43 -7.35
CA ALA A 57 18.71 -7.68 -6.58
C ALA A 57 19.18 -9.10 -6.84
N ARG A 58 20.47 -9.36 -6.67
CA ARG A 58 21.04 -10.70 -6.73
C ARG A 58 21.46 -11.09 -5.32
N VAL A 59 21.17 -12.31 -4.90
CA VAL A 59 21.60 -12.83 -3.59
C VAL A 59 22.58 -13.97 -3.84
N THR A 60 23.84 -13.76 -3.48
CA THR A 60 24.97 -14.65 -3.83
C THR A 60 25.28 -15.67 -2.74
N ASN A 61 24.85 -15.43 -1.50
CA ASN A 61 25.07 -16.34 -0.38
C ASN A 61 23.97 -17.41 -0.22
N ARG A 62 23.04 -17.50 -1.18
CA ARG A 62 21.96 -18.49 -1.22
C ARG A 62 21.90 -19.14 -2.60
N LEU A 63 21.69 -20.45 -2.61
CA LEU A 63 21.43 -21.21 -3.83
C LEU A 63 19.94 -21.19 -4.14
N PHE A 64 19.62 -21.05 -5.42
CA PHE A 64 18.25 -21.16 -5.89
C PHE A 64 17.83 -22.64 -5.88
N SER A 65 16.66 -22.94 -5.31
CA SER A 65 16.01 -24.25 -5.45
C SER A 65 14.82 -24.14 -6.40
N GLU A 66 14.46 -25.22 -7.08
CA GLU A 66 13.35 -25.22 -8.04
C GLU A 66 12.03 -24.78 -7.40
N ALA A 67 11.77 -25.21 -6.16
CA ALA A 67 10.60 -24.80 -5.39
C ALA A 67 10.51 -23.27 -5.23
N MET A 68 11.63 -22.56 -5.13
CA MET A 68 11.63 -21.09 -5.05
C MET A 68 11.12 -20.41 -6.33
N GLY A 69 11.01 -21.13 -7.45
CA GLY A 69 10.36 -20.62 -8.66
C GLY A 69 8.83 -20.59 -8.59
N ASP A 70 8.24 -21.30 -7.63
CA ASP A 70 6.80 -21.36 -7.40
C ASP A 70 6.40 -20.43 -6.25
N SER A 71 5.62 -19.39 -6.57
CA SER A 71 5.17 -18.37 -5.61
C SER A 71 4.17 -18.87 -4.57
N SER A 72 3.66 -20.10 -4.72
CA SER A 72 2.80 -20.76 -3.72
C SER A 72 3.59 -21.67 -2.77
N SER A 73 4.88 -21.89 -3.03
CA SER A 73 5.69 -22.82 -2.25
C SER A 73 6.16 -22.23 -0.93
N THR A 74 6.38 -23.11 0.06
CA THR A 74 6.98 -22.73 1.35
C THR A 74 8.41 -22.20 1.18
N ALA A 75 9.17 -22.71 0.19
CA ALA A 75 10.51 -22.25 -0.10
C ALA A 75 10.53 -20.80 -0.61
N TYR A 76 9.59 -20.46 -1.50
CA TYR A 76 9.41 -19.08 -1.96
C TYR A 76 9.03 -18.15 -0.82
N HIS A 77 7.99 -18.49 -0.05
CA HIS A 77 7.50 -17.65 1.04
C HIS A 77 8.57 -17.44 2.13
N GLY A 78 9.30 -18.50 2.49
CA GLY A 78 10.38 -18.42 3.47
C GLY A 78 11.51 -17.49 3.01
N PHE A 79 11.94 -17.61 1.75
CA PHE A 79 12.97 -16.72 1.20
C PHE A 79 12.47 -15.28 1.04
N ALA A 80 11.28 -15.08 0.46
CA ALA A 80 10.69 -13.77 0.24
C ALA A 80 10.57 -12.99 1.55
N HIS A 81 10.11 -13.63 2.62
CA HIS A 81 10.01 -13.03 3.94
C HIS A 81 11.39 -12.65 4.53
N GLU A 82 12.41 -13.51 4.41
CA GLU A 82 13.77 -13.19 4.86
C GLU A 82 14.37 -12.01 4.07
N PHE A 83 14.15 -12.00 2.76
CA PHE A 83 14.60 -10.95 1.85
C PHE A 83 13.92 -9.60 2.19
N GLU A 84 12.58 -9.57 2.25
CA GLU A 84 11.79 -8.37 2.57
C GLU A 84 12.21 -7.76 3.90
N ARG A 85 12.34 -8.57 4.96
CA ARG A 85 12.79 -8.10 6.28
C ARG A 85 14.20 -7.50 6.25
N THR A 86 15.07 -8.05 5.39
CA THR A 86 16.43 -7.51 5.22
C THR A 86 16.40 -6.17 4.49
N MET A 87 15.62 -6.08 3.42
CA MET A 87 15.45 -4.85 2.63
C MET A 87 14.76 -3.75 3.45
N ASP A 88 13.78 -4.09 4.29
CA ASP A 88 13.13 -3.15 5.22
C ASP A 88 14.16 -2.47 6.14
N ARG A 89 15.17 -3.21 6.62
CA ARG A 89 16.25 -2.65 7.46
C ARG A 89 17.20 -1.77 6.67
N ILE A 90 17.43 -2.08 5.40
CA ILE A 90 18.30 -1.29 4.52
C ILE A 90 17.63 0.04 4.17
N TYR A 91 16.34 0.01 3.84
CA TYR A 91 15.59 1.19 3.40
C TYR A 91 14.86 1.96 4.50
N GLN A 92 14.92 1.53 5.76
CA GLN A 92 14.20 2.18 6.88
C GLN A 92 14.43 3.70 6.99
N ASN A 93 15.59 4.19 6.55
CA ASN A 93 15.97 5.61 6.61
C ASN A 93 15.72 6.36 5.30
N VAL A 94 15.30 5.67 4.23
CA VAL A 94 14.91 6.31 2.97
C VAL A 94 13.60 7.05 3.20
N SER A 95 13.59 8.35 2.91
CA SER A 95 12.42 9.18 3.19
C SER A 95 11.20 8.69 2.37
N GLY A 96 10.05 8.54 3.05
CA GLY A 96 8.83 8.03 2.45
C GLY A 96 8.79 6.51 2.25
N TYR A 97 9.82 5.77 2.66
CA TYR A 97 9.79 4.31 2.64
C TYR A 97 8.61 3.76 3.46
N HIS A 98 7.94 2.74 2.93
CA HIS A 98 6.92 2.00 3.65
C HIS A 98 7.35 0.53 3.86
N SER A 99 7.50 -0.23 2.77
CA SER A 99 7.82 -1.66 2.85
C SER A 99 8.39 -2.18 1.53
N THR A 100 8.93 -3.40 1.57
CA THR A 100 9.38 -4.14 0.39
C THR A 100 8.41 -5.29 0.09
N GLN A 101 8.21 -5.58 -1.20
CA GLN A 101 7.39 -6.70 -1.67
C GLN A 101 8.12 -7.49 -2.76
N THR A 102 8.34 -8.78 -2.54
CA THR A 102 8.93 -9.70 -3.52
C THR A 102 7.90 -10.05 -4.61
N LEU A 103 8.30 -9.91 -5.87
CA LEU A 103 7.46 -10.23 -7.04
C LEU A 103 7.73 -11.63 -7.59
N ASN A 104 9.00 -12.00 -7.75
CA ASN A 104 9.42 -13.32 -8.23
C ASN A 104 10.90 -13.56 -7.97
N LEU A 105 11.27 -14.85 -7.97
CA LEU A 105 12.63 -15.35 -7.82
C LEU A 105 13.06 -16.09 -9.09
N ARG A 106 14.32 -15.93 -9.50
CA ARG A 106 14.88 -16.56 -10.70
C ARG A 106 16.24 -17.20 -10.43
N ASN A 107 16.57 -18.22 -11.23
CA ASN A 107 17.81 -18.99 -11.14
C ASN A 107 19.06 -18.18 -11.57
N GLY A 108 20.21 -18.59 -11.04
CA GLY A 108 21.56 -18.11 -11.36
C GLY A 108 22.09 -17.15 -10.29
N SER A 109 22.42 -17.62 -9.07
CA SER A 109 22.27 -16.87 -7.80
C SER A 109 20.81 -16.43 -7.62
N VAL A 110 20.27 -16.35 -6.41
CA VAL A 110 18.83 -16.01 -6.29
C VAL A 110 18.62 -14.58 -6.76
N VAL A 111 18.08 -14.40 -7.97
CA VAL A 111 17.74 -13.09 -8.53
C VAL A 111 16.32 -12.77 -8.11
N VAL A 112 16.16 -11.66 -7.41
CA VAL A 112 14.92 -11.24 -6.79
C VAL A 112 14.42 -10.00 -7.53
N ASN A 113 13.25 -10.09 -8.14
CA ASN A 113 12.51 -8.91 -8.58
C ASN A 113 11.56 -8.51 -7.45
N TYR A 114 11.58 -7.24 -7.04
CA TYR A 114 10.81 -6.74 -5.92
C TYR A 114 10.35 -5.30 -6.17
N ARG A 115 9.39 -4.83 -5.36
CA ARG A 115 8.98 -3.43 -5.30
C ARG A 115 9.34 -2.85 -3.94
N VAL A 116 9.89 -1.65 -3.96
CA VAL A 116 9.93 -0.77 -2.80
C VAL A 116 8.67 0.08 -2.83
N LEU A 117 7.78 -0.13 -1.87
CA LEU A 117 6.57 0.66 -1.70
C LEU A 117 6.90 1.92 -0.91
N LEU A 118 6.46 3.06 -1.44
CA LEU A 118 6.66 4.39 -0.89
C LEU A 118 5.30 4.99 -0.58
N HIS A 119 5.24 5.75 0.52
CA HIS A 119 4.09 6.60 0.80
C HIS A 119 3.81 7.52 -0.39
N PRO A 120 2.53 7.70 -0.76
CA PRO A 120 2.18 8.60 -1.84
C PRO A 120 2.59 10.03 -1.46
N PRO A 121 3.16 10.81 -2.39
CA PRO A 121 3.46 12.20 -2.10
C PRO A 121 2.18 12.97 -1.77
N SER A 122 2.29 13.86 -0.80
CA SER A 122 1.24 14.86 -0.56
C SER A 122 1.22 15.86 -1.71
N GLU A 123 0.11 16.59 -1.85
CA GLU A 123 0.04 17.67 -2.85
C GLU A 123 1.01 18.82 -2.55
N ALA A 124 1.46 18.94 -1.30
CA ALA A 124 2.44 19.94 -0.90
C ALA A 124 3.88 19.54 -1.30
N ASP A 125 4.13 18.26 -1.61
CA ASP A 125 5.44 17.75 -1.99
C ASP A 125 5.73 18.03 -3.47
N ALA A 126 5.86 19.32 -3.82
CA ALA A 126 6.15 19.77 -5.18
C ALA A 126 7.45 19.19 -5.76
N ASN A 127 8.41 18.85 -4.90
CA ASN A 127 9.72 18.33 -5.27
C ASN A 127 9.77 16.79 -5.33
N TYR A 128 8.64 16.11 -5.15
CA TYR A 128 8.63 14.64 -5.22
C TYR A 128 9.01 14.15 -6.62
N SER A 129 10.07 13.34 -6.69
CA SER A 129 10.55 12.73 -7.93
C SER A 129 10.85 11.26 -7.72
N LEU A 130 10.19 10.40 -8.51
CA LEU A 130 10.51 8.97 -8.53
C LEU A 130 11.92 8.69 -9.05
N ASP A 131 12.46 9.56 -9.90
CA ASP A 131 13.83 9.40 -10.41
C ASP A 131 14.85 9.63 -9.32
N HIS A 132 14.63 10.65 -8.49
CA HIS A 132 15.45 10.89 -7.30
C HIS A 132 15.31 9.73 -6.31
N LYS A 133 14.07 9.30 -6.02
CA LYS A 133 13.81 8.16 -5.12
C LYS A 133 14.47 6.86 -5.60
N SER A 134 14.42 6.60 -6.89
CA SER A 134 15.06 5.42 -7.47
C SER A 134 16.58 5.46 -7.28
N ARG A 135 17.20 6.64 -7.42
CA ARG A 135 18.63 6.81 -7.22
C ARG A 135 19.02 6.64 -5.74
N GLU A 136 18.28 7.27 -4.84
CA GLU A 136 18.46 7.14 -3.39
C GLU A 136 18.38 5.66 -2.94
N LEU A 137 17.43 4.90 -3.48
CA LEU A 137 17.29 3.47 -3.21
C LEU A 137 18.49 2.65 -3.71
N LEU A 138 18.97 2.92 -4.93
CA LEU A 138 20.16 2.27 -5.49
C LEU A 138 21.40 2.56 -4.64
N GLU A 139 21.65 3.83 -4.31
CA GLU A 139 22.79 4.25 -3.49
C GLU A 139 22.73 3.61 -2.09
N THR A 140 21.55 3.53 -1.49
CA THR A 140 21.34 2.93 -0.17
C THR A 140 21.68 1.43 -0.18
N LEU A 141 21.24 0.71 -1.20
CA LEU A 141 21.52 -0.73 -1.30
C LEU A 141 22.97 -1.00 -1.69
N GLU A 142 23.58 -0.18 -2.56
CA GLU A 142 25.01 -0.25 -2.86
C GLU A 142 25.87 -0.02 -1.60
N ALA A 143 25.50 0.95 -0.75
CA ALA A 143 26.17 1.19 0.52
C ALA A 143 26.02 0.00 1.50
N ALA A 144 24.85 -0.63 1.53
CA ALA A 144 24.60 -1.82 2.35
C ALA A 144 25.32 -3.08 1.83
N ALA A 145 25.62 -3.13 0.54
CA ALA A 145 26.39 -4.20 -0.10
C ALA A 145 27.92 -4.07 0.12
N GLN A 146 28.41 -2.92 0.59
CA GLN A 146 29.84 -2.79 0.89
C GLN A 146 30.25 -3.64 2.11
N PRO A 147 31.46 -4.24 2.09
CA PRO A 147 31.99 -4.97 3.23
C PRO A 147 32.38 -3.97 4.33
N GLN A 148 31.46 -3.64 5.23
CA GLN A 148 31.85 -3.12 6.54
C GLN A 148 32.65 -4.24 7.25
N ASP A 149 33.80 -3.88 7.84
CA ASP A 149 34.76 -4.76 8.51
C ASP A 149 34.14 -6.05 9.07
N CYS A 150 34.41 -7.16 8.39
CA CYS A 150 33.92 -8.49 8.74
C CYS A 150 34.78 -9.09 9.86
N SER A 151 34.78 -8.47 11.04
CA SER A 151 35.21 -9.13 12.26
C SER A 151 33.98 -9.37 13.14
N HIS A 152 33.58 -10.64 13.21
CA HIS A 152 32.53 -11.21 14.05
C HIS A 152 31.09 -11.19 13.48
N THR A 153 30.62 -12.42 13.22
CA THR A 153 29.24 -12.88 12.94
C THR A 153 28.66 -12.66 11.54
N ALA A 154 28.26 -13.78 10.94
CA ALA A 154 27.86 -13.95 9.56
C ALA A 154 26.51 -13.31 9.22
N SER A 155 26.46 -12.51 8.14
CA SER A 155 25.42 -12.50 7.09
C SER A 155 25.40 -11.17 6.33
N ARG A 156 26.10 -11.11 5.19
CA ARG A 156 25.95 -10.03 4.19
C ARG A 156 25.86 -10.65 2.81
N GLY A 157 24.63 -10.85 2.34
CA GLY A 157 24.30 -11.75 1.23
C GLY A 157 23.81 -11.10 -0.05
N LEU A 158 23.71 -9.77 -0.11
CA LEU A 158 23.25 -9.07 -1.30
C LEU A 158 24.41 -8.96 -2.28
N GLY A 159 24.36 -9.81 -3.30
CA GLY A 159 25.23 -9.77 -4.46
C GLY A 159 24.91 -8.59 -5.35
N ARG A 160 25.95 -7.87 -5.73
CA ARG A 160 25.91 -6.66 -6.54
C ARG A 160 25.28 -6.92 -7.91
N ALA A 161 24.05 -6.44 -8.10
CA ALA A 161 23.45 -6.05 -9.38
C ALA A 161 22.03 -5.53 -9.12
N GLU A 162 21.86 -4.21 -9.17
CA GLU A 162 20.56 -3.56 -9.08
C GLU A 162 20.21 -2.82 -10.35
N ARG A 163 18.97 -2.98 -10.78
CA ARG A 163 18.41 -2.22 -11.90
C ARG A 163 16.99 -1.84 -11.54
N VAL A 164 16.63 -0.61 -11.88
CA VAL A 164 15.23 -0.18 -11.86
C VAL A 164 14.51 -0.86 -13.02
N LEU A 165 13.45 -1.59 -12.72
CA LEU A 165 12.62 -2.30 -13.68
C LEU A 165 11.43 -1.44 -14.12
N GLU A 166 10.77 -0.83 -13.14
CA GLU A 166 9.55 -0.04 -13.35
C GLU A 166 9.39 1.01 -12.24
N ARG A 167 8.55 2.00 -12.51
CA ARG A 167 8.24 3.11 -11.62
C ARG A 167 6.76 3.42 -11.72
N GLY A 168 6.10 3.64 -10.59
CA GLY A 168 4.70 4.06 -10.55
C GLY A 168 4.47 5.05 -9.42
N ALA A 169 3.84 6.19 -9.72
CA ALA A 169 3.44 7.15 -8.70
C ALA A 169 1.95 7.44 -8.81
N ARG A 170 1.30 7.53 -7.66
CA ARG A 170 -0.01 8.16 -7.52
C ARG A 170 0.03 9.15 -6.38
N ARG A 171 -0.33 10.40 -6.68
CA ARG A 171 -0.49 11.42 -5.65
C ARG A 171 -1.65 11.06 -4.73
N ALA A 172 -1.51 11.43 -3.46
CA ALA A 172 -2.50 11.09 -2.44
C ALA A 172 -3.91 11.61 -2.78
N ALA A 173 -4.05 12.82 -3.34
CA ALA A 173 -5.38 13.34 -3.69
C ALA A 173 -6.06 12.52 -4.79
N VAL A 174 -5.30 12.01 -5.75
CA VAL A 174 -5.83 11.14 -6.81
C VAL A 174 -6.31 9.82 -6.23
N ILE A 175 -5.59 9.25 -5.26
CA ILE A 175 -5.98 8.03 -4.56
C ILE A 175 -7.27 8.26 -3.77
N CYS A 176 -7.34 9.34 -2.99
CA CYS A 176 -8.55 9.70 -2.24
C CYS A 176 -9.78 9.86 -3.14
N ARG A 177 -9.63 10.57 -4.26
CA ARG A 177 -10.71 10.74 -5.22
C ARG A 177 -11.21 9.41 -5.82
N ARG A 178 -10.33 8.40 -5.97
CA ARG A 178 -10.71 7.10 -6.52
C ARG A 178 -11.36 6.18 -5.48
N ARG A 179 -10.88 6.19 -4.25
CA ARG A 179 -11.41 5.34 -3.15
C ARG A 179 -12.75 5.82 -2.62
N VAL A 180 -12.98 7.14 -2.62
CA VAL A 180 -14.20 7.73 -2.08
C VAL A 180 -15.36 7.66 -3.10
N PRO A 181 -16.56 7.21 -2.70
CA PRO A 181 -17.74 7.23 -3.56
C PRO A 181 -18.05 8.63 -4.08
N ALA A 182 -18.52 8.74 -5.33
CA ALA A 182 -18.60 10.00 -6.06
C ALA A 182 -19.27 11.15 -5.28
N LYS A 183 -20.35 10.85 -4.57
CA LYS A 183 -21.13 11.82 -3.79
C LYS A 183 -20.38 12.40 -2.59
N PHE A 184 -19.40 11.67 -2.04
CA PHE A 184 -18.65 12.10 -0.86
C PHE A 184 -17.32 12.77 -1.20
N ARG A 185 -16.80 12.60 -2.43
CA ARG A 185 -15.49 13.12 -2.87
C ARG A 185 -15.24 14.60 -2.52
N PRO A 186 -16.21 15.53 -2.63
CA PRO A 186 -15.97 16.94 -2.30
C PRO A 186 -15.58 17.20 -0.84
N PHE A 187 -15.89 16.28 0.07
CA PHE A 187 -15.61 16.42 1.50
C PHE A 187 -14.26 15.83 1.92
N TYR A 188 -13.57 15.13 1.01
CA TYR A 188 -12.30 14.48 1.30
C TYR A 188 -11.10 15.24 0.75
N ARG A 189 -10.04 15.27 1.54
CA ARG A 189 -8.69 15.68 1.12
C ARG A 189 -7.66 14.69 1.64
N SER A 190 -6.52 14.58 0.97
CA SER A 190 -5.39 13.84 1.52
C SER A 190 -4.74 14.63 2.65
N TYR A 191 -4.33 13.96 3.72
CA TYR A 191 -3.64 14.57 4.86
C TYR A 191 -2.67 13.60 5.50
N ALA A 192 -1.52 14.10 5.95
CA ALA A 192 -0.49 13.30 6.60
C ALA A 192 -0.74 13.26 8.12
N ILE A 193 -0.77 12.05 8.70
CA ILE A 193 -0.87 11.84 10.15
C ILE A 193 0.28 10.93 10.56
N GLY A 194 1.25 11.47 11.29
CA GLY A 194 2.50 10.76 11.58
C GLY A 194 3.27 10.42 10.31
N LYS A 195 3.55 9.13 10.08
CA LYS A 195 4.21 8.63 8.87
C LYS A 195 3.24 8.23 7.75
N GLY A 196 1.93 8.13 8.05
CA GLY A 196 0.92 7.68 7.10
C GLY A 196 0.21 8.83 6.38
N ILE A 197 -0.41 8.51 5.24
CA ILE A 197 -1.25 9.45 4.47
C ILE A 197 -2.68 8.91 4.44
N PHE A 198 -3.63 9.75 4.79
CA PHE A 198 -5.04 9.40 4.92
C PHE A 198 -5.91 10.30 4.05
N CYS A 199 -7.06 9.79 3.64
CA CYS A 199 -8.14 10.62 3.11
C CYS A 199 -9.04 11.02 4.28
N ILE A 200 -9.02 12.30 4.62
CA ILE A 200 -9.76 12.85 5.77
C ILE A 200 -10.87 13.78 5.31
N THR A 201 -11.88 13.91 6.16
CA THR A 201 -12.90 14.96 6.09
C THR A 201 -12.68 15.97 7.22
N ASN A 202 -13.47 17.05 7.25
CA ASN A 202 -13.47 17.95 8.40
C ASN A 202 -14.03 17.29 9.68
N CYS A 203 -14.64 16.10 9.58
CA CYS A 203 -15.11 15.33 10.73
C CYS A 203 -14.00 14.49 11.39
N THR A 204 -12.81 14.38 10.77
CA THR A 204 -11.68 13.68 11.37
C THR A 204 -11.22 14.42 12.63
N LEU A 205 -11.12 13.70 13.75
CA LEU A 205 -10.68 14.28 15.03
C LEU A 205 -9.17 14.57 15.01
N ASN A 206 -8.74 15.53 15.83
CA ASN A 206 -7.33 15.86 16.09
C ASN A 206 -6.53 16.33 14.87
N VAL A 207 -7.19 16.88 13.84
CA VAL A 207 -6.54 17.53 12.70
C VAL A 207 -6.97 19.00 12.59
N PRO A 208 -6.15 19.89 12.02
CA PRO A 208 -6.51 21.29 11.82
C PRO A 208 -7.78 21.47 10.98
N GLY A 209 -8.71 22.29 11.50
CA GLY A 209 -10.01 22.53 10.88
C GLY A 209 -11.05 21.45 11.15
N SER A 210 -10.81 20.58 12.12
CA SER A 210 -11.78 19.57 12.55
C SER A 210 -13.03 20.20 13.19
N ILE A 211 -14.19 19.64 12.87
CA ILE A 211 -15.49 19.98 13.42
C ILE A 211 -16.14 18.74 14.04
N ASN A 212 -16.98 18.94 15.05
CA ASN A 212 -17.74 17.85 15.64
C ASN A 212 -18.93 17.50 14.74
N CYS A 213 -18.83 16.39 14.01
CA CYS A 213 -19.90 15.87 13.16
C CYS A 213 -20.84 14.89 13.86
N ASN A 214 -20.61 14.62 15.17
CA ASN A 214 -21.47 13.77 16.00
C ASN A 214 -22.57 14.58 16.71
N GLY A 215 -22.65 15.90 16.47
CA GLY A 215 -23.76 16.73 16.91
C GLY A 215 -24.90 16.57 15.92
N GLY A 216 -25.77 15.59 16.17
CA GLY A 216 -27.05 15.47 15.46
C GLY A 216 -27.93 16.71 15.62
#